data_AF-A0A4Q3UTF8-F1
#
_entry.id   AF-A0A4Q3UTF8-F1
#
_cell.length_a   1.000
_cell.length_b   1.000
_cell.length_c   1.000
_cell.angle_alpha   90.00
_cell.angle_beta   90.00
_cell.angle_gamma   90.00
#
_symmetry.space_group_name_H-M   'P 1'
#
loop_
_entity.id
_entity.type
_entity.pdbx_description
1 polymer ?
#
loop_
_entity_poly.entity_id
_entity_poly.type
_entity_poly.pdbx_seq_one_letter_code
_entity_poly.pdbx_strand_id
1 'polypeptide(L)'
;MSLQTDAFGPQISVRSSRGDYAVLQTPRAGLLEGLDAVVTDAHVAAAIGPISVPHLILPPGEATKALARYGEVLAWMARQGLHRRSIVGALGGG
;
A
#
# COMPACT_ATOMS: atom_id res chain seq x y z
N MET A 1 -21.43 14.45 -6.72
CA MET A 1 -20.46 13.36 -6.97
C MET A 1 -20.20 13.34 -8.47
N SER A 2 -19.08 13.87 -8.93
CA SER A 2 -18.71 13.88 -10.35
C SER A 2 -17.82 12.68 -10.64
N LEU A 3 -18.26 11.81 -11.55
CA LEU A 3 -17.46 10.70 -12.07
C LEU A 3 -16.65 11.25 -13.25
N GLN A 4 -15.32 11.27 -13.13
CA GLN A 4 -14.41 11.59 -14.22
C GLN A 4 -13.69 10.29 -14.60
N THR A 5 -13.60 10.00 -15.89
CA THR A 5 -12.99 8.78 -16.42
C THR A 5 -11.66 9.14 -17.06
N ASP A 6 -10.56 8.60 -16.55
CA ASP A 6 -9.25 8.63 -17.18
C ASP A 6 -8.77 7.20 -17.48
N ALA A 7 -7.53 7.04 -17.93
CA ALA A 7 -6.93 5.75 -18.29
C ALA A 7 -6.86 4.74 -17.12
N PHE A 8 -7.20 5.15 -15.89
CA PHE A 8 -7.17 4.36 -14.66
C PHE A 8 -8.57 3.98 -14.14
N GLY A 9 -9.60 4.03 -14.99
CA GLY A 9 -10.96 3.59 -14.66
C GLY A 9 -11.81 4.67 -13.97
N PRO A 10 -12.94 4.30 -13.34
CA PRO A 10 -13.77 5.26 -12.60
C PRO A 10 -13.03 5.76 -11.36
N GLN A 11 -12.86 7.08 -11.24
CA GLN A 11 -12.26 7.73 -10.09
C GLN A 11 -13.33 8.23 -9.11
N ILE A 12 -13.16 7.92 -7.82
CA ILE A 12 -13.94 8.51 -6.72
C ILE A 12 -13.03 9.46 -5.94
N SER A 13 -13.40 10.73 -5.82
CA SER A 13 -12.70 11.68 -4.94
C SER A 13 -13.32 11.64 -3.53
N VAL A 14 -12.48 11.39 -2.53
CA VAL A 14 -12.87 11.41 -1.11
C VAL A 14 -12.24 12.62 -0.44
N ARG A 15 -13.08 13.45 0.20
CA ARG A 15 -12.62 14.59 1.00
C ARG A 15 -12.41 14.17 2.44
N SER A 16 -11.31 14.60 3.05
CA SER A 16 -11.01 14.35 4.46
C SER A 16 -10.52 15.62 5.15
N SER A 17 -10.50 15.62 6.48
CA SER A 17 -9.95 16.74 7.27
C SER A 17 -8.45 16.98 7.02
N ARG A 18 -7.75 16.03 6.39
CA ARG A 18 -6.32 16.10 6.08
C ARG A 18 -6.02 16.35 4.60
N GLY A 19 -7.06 16.59 3.79
CA GLY A 19 -6.95 16.80 2.35
C GLY A 19 -7.84 15.84 1.55
N ASP A 20 -7.72 15.92 0.23
CA ASP A 20 -8.50 15.12 -0.71
C ASP A 20 -7.64 13.98 -1.28
N TYR A 21 -8.21 12.79 -1.43
CA TYR A 21 -7.55 11.67 -2.09
C TYR A 21 -8.48 10.96 -3.07
N ALA A 22 -7.88 10.30 -4.06
CA ALA A 22 -8.59 9.54 -5.07
C ALA A 22 -8.60 8.05 -4.74
N VAL A 23 -9.74 7.41 -4.96
CA VAL A 23 -9.86 5.95 -5.04
C VAL A 23 -9.96 5.60 -6.52
N LEU A 24 -9.01 4.78 -6.98
CA LEU A 24 -8.83 4.40 -8.37
C LEU A 24 -8.94 2.88 -8.51
N GLN A 25 -9.46 2.41 -9.63
CA GLN A 25 -9.43 1.00 -10.01
C GLN A 25 -8.35 0.78 -11.07
N THR A 26 -7.12 0.49 -10.62
CA THR A 26 -5.99 0.31 -11.53
C THR A 26 -5.79 -1.17 -11.90
N PRO A 27 -5.31 -1.47 -13.13
CA PRO A 27 -4.79 -2.80 -13.45
C PRO A 27 -3.63 -3.18 -12.52
N ARG A 28 -3.47 -4.48 -12.26
CA ARG A 28 -2.42 -5.01 -11.36
C ARG A 28 -1.01 -4.50 -11.70
N ALA A 29 -0.71 -4.29 -12.98
CA ALA A 29 0.60 -3.81 -13.44
C ALA A 29 0.99 -2.43 -12.88
N GLY A 30 0.02 -1.56 -12.60
CA GLY A 30 0.26 -0.22 -12.05
C GLY A 30 0.33 -0.18 -10.52
N LEU A 31 0.13 -1.31 -9.83
CA LEU A 31 0.01 -1.32 -8.36
C LEU A 31 1.30 -0.89 -7.63
N LEU A 32 2.45 -1.16 -8.23
CA LEU A 32 3.76 -0.88 -7.65
C LEU A 32 4.39 0.43 -8.13
N GLU A 33 3.76 1.10 -9.10
CA GLU A 33 4.32 2.29 -9.73
C GLU A 33 4.36 3.46 -8.75
N GLY A 34 5.52 4.11 -8.64
CA GLY A 34 5.72 5.27 -7.77
C GLY A 34 5.81 4.97 -6.27
N LEU A 35 5.83 3.70 -5.86
CA LEU A 35 6.04 3.31 -4.47
C LEU A 35 7.54 3.19 -4.17
N ASP A 36 7.97 3.71 -3.01
CA ASP A 36 9.32 3.52 -2.50
C ASP A 36 9.48 2.19 -1.76
N ALA A 37 8.37 1.68 -1.19
CA ALA A 37 8.35 0.41 -0.47
C ALA A 37 6.95 -0.19 -0.39
N VAL A 38 6.88 -1.48 -0.09
CA VAL A 38 5.62 -2.23 0.10
C VAL A 38 5.59 -2.96 1.43
N VAL A 39 4.45 -2.93 2.10
CA VAL A 39 4.13 -3.84 3.21
C VAL A 39 2.91 -4.67 2.81
N THR A 40 3.02 -5.98 2.87
CA THR A 40 1.97 -6.90 2.40
C THR A 40 1.95 -8.18 3.22
N ASP A 41 0.92 -9.00 3.08
CA ASP A 41 0.88 -10.35 3.65
C ASP A 41 1.31 -11.41 2.63
N ALA A 42 1.64 -12.61 3.13
CA ALA A 42 2.13 -13.71 2.32
C ALA A 42 1.16 -14.18 1.22
N HIS A 43 -0.15 -14.11 1.44
CA HIS A 43 -1.13 -14.52 0.42
C HIS A 43 -1.19 -13.50 -0.72
N VAL A 44 -1.16 -12.22 -0.39
CA VAL A 44 -1.20 -11.14 -1.39
C VAL A 44 0.11 -11.08 -2.17
N ALA A 45 1.25 -11.21 -1.49
CA ALA A 45 2.55 -11.31 -2.15
C ALA A 45 2.57 -12.44 -3.20
N ALA A 46 2.02 -13.61 -2.87
CA ALA A 46 1.91 -14.73 -3.82
C ALA A 46 0.99 -14.41 -5.02
N ALA A 47 -0.07 -13.63 -4.81
CA ALA A 47 -1.07 -13.32 -5.84
C ALA A 47 -0.64 -12.21 -6.82
N ILE A 48 0.17 -11.25 -6.36
CA ILE A 48 0.60 -10.10 -7.18
C ILE A 48 1.87 -10.39 -7.99
N GLY A 49 2.65 -11.39 -7.62
CA GLY A 49 3.89 -11.78 -8.29
C GLY A 49 5.11 -11.01 -7.77
N PRO A 50 6.21 -10.92 -8.56
CA PRO A 50 7.45 -10.29 -8.12
C PRO A 50 7.26 -8.83 -7.71
N ILE A 51 7.79 -8.46 -6.54
CA ILE A 51 7.78 -7.08 -6.04
C ILE A 51 9.17 -6.48 -6.27
N SER A 52 9.26 -5.48 -7.15
CA SER A 52 10.53 -4.88 -7.59
C SER A 52 11.09 -3.81 -6.63
N VAL A 53 10.33 -3.43 -5.62
CA VAL A 53 10.70 -2.43 -4.61
C VAL A 53 10.99 -3.11 -3.27
N PRO A 54 11.72 -2.46 -2.34
CA PRO A 54 11.89 -2.96 -0.98
C PRO A 54 10.55 -3.34 -0.36
N HIS A 55 10.44 -4.55 0.18
CA HIS A 55 9.17 -5.04 0.71
C HIS A 55 9.32 -5.83 2.00
N LEU A 56 8.28 -5.74 2.83
CA LEU A 56 8.10 -6.53 4.04
C LEU A 56 6.87 -7.41 3.88
N ILE A 57 7.08 -8.72 3.96
CA ILE A 57 6.00 -9.71 3.97
C ILE A 57 5.68 -10.08 5.41
N LEU A 58 4.44 -9.85 5.81
CA LEU A 58 3.90 -10.19 7.12
C LEU A 58 3.17 -11.54 7.07
N PRO A 59 3.07 -12.26 8.21
CA PRO A 59 2.18 -13.41 8.31
C PRO A 59 0.72 -12.97 8.06
N PRO A 60 -0.11 -13.81 7.41
CA PRO A 60 -1.51 -13.48 7.18
C PRO A 60 -2.35 -13.60 8.46
N GLY A 61 -3.49 -12.91 8.47
CA GLY A 61 -4.56 -13.07 9.47
C GLY A 61 -4.69 -11.96 10.51
N GLU A 62 -5.89 -11.80 11.08
CA GLU A 62 -6.27 -10.73 12.02
C GLU A 62 -5.38 -10.66 13.26
N ALA A 63 -4.87 -11.81 13.70
CA ALA A 63 -4.00 -11.92 14.86
C ALA A 63 -2.68 -11.11 14.73
N THR A 64 -2.32 -10.68 13.52
CA THR A 64 -1.12 -9.85 13.30
C THR A 64 -1.38 -8.35 13.45
N LYS A 65 -2.63 -7.90 13.63
CA LYS A 65 -3.00 -6.49 13.87
C LYS A 65 -2.74 -6.07 15.33
N ALA A 66 -1.49 -6.23 15.77
CA ALA A 66 -1.02 -5.92 17.11
C ALA A 66 -0.02 -4.75 17.11
N LEU A 67 0.08 -4.03 18.23
CA LEU A 67 1.02 -2.90 18.37
C LEU A 67 2.49 -3.34 18.23
N ALA A 68 2.82 -4.56 18.69
CA ALA A 68 4.15 -5.13 18.49
C ALA A 68 4.51 -5.22 16.99
N ARG A 69 3.54 -5.64 16.16
CA ARG A 69 3.70 -5.73 14.70
C ARG A 69 3.92 -4.35 14.08
N TYR A 70 3.19 -3.34 14.56
CA TYR A 70 3.39 -1.96 14.14
C TYR A 70 4.84 -1.50 14.40
N GLY A 71 5.39 -1.81 15.58
CA GLY A 71 6.79 -1.51 15.92
C GLY A 71 7.80 -2.21 15.00
N GLU A 72 7.57 -3.48 14.66
CA GLU A 72 8.40 -4.23 13.71
C GLU A 72 8.42 -3.59 12.32
N VAL A 73 7.24 -3.16 11.84
CA VAL A 73 7.10 -2.48 10.55
C VAL A 73 7.88 -1.17 10.56
N LEU A 74 7.73 -0.34 11.60
CA LEU A 74 8.48 0.91 11.73
C LEU A 74 10.00 0.68 11.78
N ALA A 75 10.45 -0.32 12.54
CA ALA A 75 11.86 -0.66 12.64
C ALA A 75 12.42 -1.13 11.29
N TRP A 76 11.63 -1.90 10.53
CA TRP A 76 11.99 -2.28 9.16
C TRP A 76 12.08 -1.07 8.23
N MET A 77 11.08 -0.18 8.23
CA MET A 77 11.06 1.04 7.42
C MET A 77 12.29 1.91 7.68
N ALA A 78 12.66 2.08 8.96
CA ALA A 78 13.86 2.81 9.34
C ALA A 78 15.14 2.18 8.80
N ARG A 79 15.26 0.84 8.84
CA ARG A 79 16.43 0.13 8.27
C ARG A 79 16.52 0.22 6.75
N GLN A 80 15.39 0.37 6.06
CA GLN A 80 15.38 0.61 4.61
C GLN A 80 15.75 2.06 4.23
N GLY A 81 15.97 2.94 5.21
CA GLY A 81 16.28 4.35 4.96
C GLY A 81 15.08 5.18 4.50
N LEU A 82 13.85 4.69 4.73
CA LEU A 82 12.64 5.44 4.39
C LEU A 82 12.53 6.71 5.24
N HIS A 83 12.09 7.79 4.62
CA HIS A 83 11.95 9.10 5.24
C HIS A 83 10.53 9.63 5.09
N ARG A 84 10.26 10.82 5.64
CA ARG A 84 8.90 11.42 5.69
C ARG A 84 8.24 11.68 4.33
N ARG A 85 8.99 11.58 3.23
CA ARG A 85 8.48 11.77 1.87
C ARG A 85 8.35 10.45 1.12
N SER A 86 8.77 9.33 1.73
CA SER A 86 8.66 8.02 1.12
C SER A 86 7.20 7.60 1.04
N ILE A 87 6.82 7.02 -0.08
CA ILE A 87 5.48 6.50 -0.36
C ILE A 87 5.51 4.99 -0.11
N VAL A 88 4.77 4.55 0.91
CA VAL A 88 4.67 3.12 1.25
C VAL A 88 3.29 2.60 0.87
N GLY A 89 3.27 1.56 0.03
CA GLY A 89 2.04 0.85 -0.31
C GLY A 89 1.72 -0.24 0.71
N ALA A 90 0.52 -0.20 1.28
CA ALA A 90 -0.04 -1.31 2.05
C ALA A 90 -0.89 -2.17 1.11
N LEU A 91 -0.45 -3.39 0.82
CA LEU A 91 -1.15 -4.31 -0.09
C LEU A 91 -1.75 -5.46 0.71
N GLY A 92 -3.07 -5.45 0.86
CA GLY A 92 -3.81 -6.57 1.44
C GLY A 92 -5.26 -6.26 1.80
N GLY A 93 -5.87 -7.17 2.56
CA GLY A 93 -7.21 -7.00 3.11
C GLY A 93 -7.26 -6.08 4.33
N GLY A 94 -8.46 -5.57 4.62
CA GLY A 94 -8.74 -4.66 5.74
C GLY A 94 -8.83 -5.32 7.10
#